data_AF-A0A351HP18-F1
#
_entry.id   AF-A0A351HP18-F1
#
_cell.length_a   1.000
_cell.length_b   1.000
_cell.length_c   1.000
_cell.angle_alpha   90.00
_cell.angle_beta   90.00
_cell.angle_gamma   90.00
#
_symmetry.space_group_name_H-M   'P 1'
#
loop_
_entity.id
_entity.type
_entity.pdbx_description
1 polymer ?
#
loop_
_entity_poly.entity_id
_entity_poly.type
_entity_poly.pdbx_seq_one_letter_code
_entity_poly.pdbx_strand_id
1 'polypeptide(L)'
;MNRKDFLRRLGLGAGMAIIVPISGAFASHLTDQALDEEKKQFLSGYQEWLRHFHQFVEKRNENPLDAINNQKLMELSSEAEKRKPLLEKFMKDERFAQYFDEITQEITHAIRQ
;
A
#
# COMPACT_ATOMS: atom_id res chain seq x y z
N MET A 1 0.31 -0.55 -16.15
CA MET A 1 0.97 0.18 -15.03
C MET A 1 2.40 -0.35 -14.86
N ASN A 2 3.41 0.53 -14.92
CA ASN A 2 4.82 0.16 -14.69
C ASN A 2 5.22 0.41 -13.23
N ARG A 3 6.38 -0.11 -12.79
CA ARG A 3 6.89 0.03 -11.41
C ARG A 3 6.95 1.49 -10.95
N LYS A 4 7.42 2.41 -11.79
CA LYS A 4 7.54 3.83 -11.45
C LYS A 4 6.18 4.49 -11.22
N ASP A 5 5.18 4.18 -12.05
CA ASP A 5 3.83 4.70 -11.92
C ASP A 5 3.15 4.20 -10.64
N PHE A 6 3.35 2.92 -10.31
CA PHE A 6 2.85 2.35 -9.06
C PHE A 6 3.45 3.07 -7.86
N LEU A 7 4.79 3.16 -7.81
CA LEU A 7 5.49 3.83 -6.72
C LEU A 7 5.10 5.31 -6.58
N ARG A 8 4.90 6.03 -7.69
CA ARG A 8 4.45 7.43 -7.67
C ARG A 8 3.04 7.58 -7.10
N ARG A 9 2.12 6.63 -7.37
CA ARG A 9 0.78 6.60 -6.77
C ARG A 9 0.85 6.40 -5.25
N LEU A 10 1.87 5.70 -4.76
CA LEU A 10 2.14 5.48 -3.34
C LEU A 10 2.99 6.59 -2.69
N GLY A 11 2.94 7.82 -3.20
CA GLY A 11 3.50 8.98 -2.48
C GLY A 11 5.03 9.14 -2.49
N LEU A 12 5.80 8.36 -3.25
CA LEU A 12 7.27 8.46 -3.35
C LEU A 12 7.82 9.76 -3.99
N GLY A 13 7.02 10.83 -4.07
CA GLY A 13 7.35 12.10 -4.72
C GLY A 13 7.46 13.32 -3.81
N ALA A 14 7.10 13.23 -2.53
CA ALA A 14 7.19 14.36 -1.59
C ALA A 14 7.73 13.87 -0.24
N GLY A 15 8.87 14.41 0.18
CA GLY A 15 9.61 13.99 1.38
C GLY A 15 8.99 14.48 2.69
N MET A 16 7.83 13.95 3.06
CA MET A 16 7.22 14.14 4.39
C MET A 16 7.03 12.77 5.05
N ALA A 17 7.30 12.71 6.35
CA ALA A 17 7.29 11.51 7.18
C ALA A 17 6.08 11.58 8.13
N ILE A 18 5.15 10.63 8.05
CA ILE A 18 3.99 10.57 8.96
C ILE A 18 3.64 9.14 9.35
N ILE A 19 3.43 8.96 10.66
CA ILE A 19 2.90 7.75 11.28
C ILE A 19 1.41 7.65 10.95
N VAL A 20 1.04 6.64 10.16
CA VAL A 20 -0.36 6.46 9.73
C VAL A 20 -1.15 5.68 10.79
N PRO A 21 -2.17 6.28 11.44
CA PRO A 21 -3.07 5.57 12.34
C PRO A 21 -3.88 4.49 11.61
N ILE A 22 -4.38 3.49 12.34
CA ILE A 22 -5.25 2.45 11.78
C ILE A 22 -6.59 3.08 11.37
N SER A 23 -6.87 2.99 10.08
CA SER A 23 -8.06 3.49 9.39
C SER A 23 -9.42 3.03 9.89
N GLY A 24 -10.46 3.83 9.66
CA GLY A 24 -11.87 3.36 9.69
C GLY A 24 -12.22 2.40 8.53
N ALA A 25 -11.56 2.54 7.37
CA ALA A 25 -11.69 1.61 6.23
C ALA A 25 -11.13 0.19 6.54
N PHE A 26 -10.24 0.07 7.54
CA PHE A 26 -9.66 -1.20 7.99
C PHE A 26 -10.71 -2.18 8.49
N ALA A 27 -11.66 -1.72 9.31
CA ALA A 27 -12.70 -2.60 9.86
C ALA A 27 -13.83 -2.86 8.86
N SER A 28 -14.09 -1.88 7.98
CA SER A 28 -15.28 -1.88 7.12
C SER A 28 -15.26 -3.02 6.09
N HIS A 29 -14.11 -3.25 5.44
CA HIS A 29 -13.99 -4.32 4.43
C HIS A 29 -14.09 -5.73 5.03
N LEU A 30 -13.66 -5.93 6.28
CA LEU A 30 -13.69 -7.23 6.95
C LEU A 30 -15.14 -7.72 7.16
N THR A 31 -16.04 -6.79 7.47
CA THR A 31 -17.45 -7.07 7.70
C THR A 31 -18.31 -7.01 6.43
N ASP A 32 -17.76 -6.56 5.31
CA ASP A 32 -18.50 -6.42 4.06
C ASP A 32 -18.83 -7.79 3.46
N GLN A 33 -20.11 -8.10 3.30
CA GLN A 33 -20.55 -9.38 2.72
C GLN A 33 -20.47 -9.42 1.20
N ALA A 34 -20.27 -8.28 0.52
CA ALA A 34 -20.04 -8.23 -0.92
C ALA A 34 -18.63 -8.69 -1.31
N LEU A 35 -17.69 -8.71 -0.35
CA LEU A 35 -16.35 -9.24 -0.57
C LEU A 35 -16.26 -10.69 -0.13
N ASP A 36 -15.68 -11.52 -1.00
CA ASP A 36 -15.21 -12.85 -0.62
C ASP A 36 -13.96 -12.77 0.28
N GLU A 37 -13.63 -13.89 0.91
CA GLU A 37 -12.53 -13.97 1.87
C GLU A 37 -11.16 -13.71 1.21
N GLU A 38 -10.98 -14.11 -0.05
CA GLU A 38 -9.73 -13.91 -0.80
C GLU A 38 -9.45 -12.41 -1.00
N LYS A 39 -10.48 -11.64 -1.35
CA LYS A 39 -10.42 -10.17 -1.48
C LYS A 39 -10.14 -9.49 -0.15
N LYS A 40 -10.78 -9.94 0.94
CA LYS A 40 -10.54 -9.38 2.28
C LYS A 40 -9.11 -9.60 2.74
N GLN A 41 -8.60 -10.82 2.58
CA GLN A 41 -7.21 -11.15 2.90
C GLN A 41 -6.24 -10.34 2.06
N PHE A 42 -6.55 -10.13 0.77
CA PHE A 42 -5.74 -9.27 -0.09
C PHE A 42 -5.70 -7.83 0.42
N LEU A 43 -6.84 -7.22 0.75
CA LEU A 43 -6.91 -5.83 1.24
C LEU A 43 -6.15 -5.67 2.55
N SER A 44 -6.34 -6.60 3.50
CA SER A 44 -5.60 -6.62 4.77
C SER A 44 -4.09 -6.72 4.53
N GLY A 45 -3.64 -7.67 3.70
CA GLY A 45 -2.23 -7.83 3.38
C GLY A 45 -1.66 -6.66 2.57
N TYR A 46 -2.46 -6.02 1.71
CA TYR A 46 -2.07 -4.83 0.95
C TYR A 46 -1.82 -3.65 1.90
N GLN A 47 -2.70 -3.49 2.89
CA GLN A 47 -2.58 -2.44 3.87
C GLN A 47 -1.30 -2.55 4.71
N GLU A 48 -1.01 -3.74 5.23
CA GLU A 48 0.24 -4.00 5.98
C GLU A 48 1.47 -3.74 5.11
N TRP A 49 1.46 -4.26 3.87
CA TRP A 49 2.53 -4.03 2.91
C TRP A 49 2.74 -2.53 2.65
N LEU A 50 1.66 -1.76 2.47
CA LEU A 50 1.73 -0.34 2.20
C LEU A 50 2.33 0.43 3.39
N ARG A 51 1.95 0.09 4.63
CA ARG A 51 2.56 0.69 5.83
C ARG A 51 4.06 0.41 5.91
N HIS A 52 4.47 -0.85 5.75
CA HIS A 52 5.90 -1.19 5.76
C HIS A 52 6.65 -0.45 4.67
N PHE A 53 6.08 -0.41 3.44
CA PHE A 53 6.68 0.32 2.34
C PHE A 53 6.94 1.79 2.72
N HIS A 54 5.97 2.46 3.32
CA HIS A 54 6.14 3.84 3.78
C HIS A 54 7.21 3.99 4.87
N GLN A 55 7.25 3.11 5.87
CA GLN A 55 8.30 3.14 6.91
C GLN A 55 9.71 3.00 6.32
N PHE A 56 9.91 2.10 5.36
CA PHE A 56 11.23 1.96 4.72
C PHE A 56 11.54 3.13 3.76
N VAL A 57 10.52 3.78 3.18
CA VAL A 57 10.71 5.01 2.40
C VAL A 57 11.12 6.17 3.31
N GLU A 58 10.47 6.32 4.47
CA GLU A 58 10.82 7.32 5.49
C GLU A 58 12.27 7.15 5.92
N LYS A 59 12.65 5.93 6.33
CA LYS A 59 14.03 5.61 6.72
C LYS A 59 15.04 5.84 5.58
N ARG A 60 14.64 5.64 4.31
CA ARG A 60 15.49 5.99 3.15
C ARG A 60 15.67 7.50 3.02
N ASN A 61 14.66 8.29 3.31
CA ASN A 61 14.74 9.76 3.23
C ASN A 61 15.68 10.30 4.31
N GLU A 62 15.73 9.67 5.49
CA GLU A 62 16.69 9.99 6.57
C GLU A 62 18.12 9.55 6.23
N ASN A 63 18.29 8.32 5.73
CA ASN A 63 19.59 7.77 5.35
C ASN A 63 19.52 7.02 4.00
N PRO A 64 19.78 7.72 2.88
CA PRO A 64 19.72 7.12 1.55
C PRO A 64 20.75 6.01 1.30
N LEU A 65 21.82 5.94 2.09
CA LEU A 65 22.92 5.00 1.93
C LEU A 65 22.77 3.74 2.80
N ASP A 66 21.69 3.62 3.58
CA ASP A 66 21.40 2.39 4.34
C ASP A 66 21.10 1.23 3.37
N ALA A 67 22.10 0.38 3.16
CA ALA A 67 22.02 -0.78 2.27
C ALA A 67 20.93 -1.78 2.71
N ILE A 68 20.70 -1.95 4.02
CA ILE A 68 19.69 -2.87 4.55
C ILE A 68 18.30 -2.32 4.23
N ASN A 69 18.08 -1.02 4.45
CA ASN A 69 16.83 -0.36 4.11
C ASN A 69 16.53 -0.42 2.61
N ASN A 70 17.53 -0.15 1.78
CA ASN A 70 17.41 -0.20 0.33
C ASN A 70 17.09 -1.62 -0.17
N GLN A 71 17.73 -2.64 0.42
CA GLN A 71 17.42 -4.04 0.12
C GLN A 71 15.96 -4.39 0.49
N LYS A 72 15.46 -3.91 1.64
CA LYS A 72 14.06 -4.11 2.04
C LYS A 72 13.07 -3.43 1.10
N LEU A 73 13.37 -2.21 0.62
CA LEU A 73 12.56 -1.56 -0.41
C LEU A 73 12.54 -2.33 -1.73
N MET A 74 13.64 -2.98 -2.10
CA MET A 74 13.68 -3.85 -3.29
C MET A 74 12.82 -5.11 -3.10
N GLU A 75 12.88 -5.74 -1.94
CA GLU A 75 12.06 -6.90 -1.58
C GLU A 75 10.56 -6.55 -1.63
N LEU A 76 10.15 -5.45 -0.98
CA LEU A 76 8.78 -4.98 -1.00
C LEU A 76 8.32 -4.60 -2.42
N SER A 77 9.20 -4.02 -3.23
CA SER A 77 8.90 -3.75 -4.66
C SER A 77 8.67 -5.04 -5.45
N SER A 78 9.46 -6.08 -5.22
CA SER A 78 9.29 -7.39 -5.88
C SER A 78 7.99 -8.07 -5.44
N GLU A 79 7.64 -7.96 -4.16
CA GLU A 79 6.37 -8.47 -3.65
C GLU A 79 5.16 -7.80 -4.31
N ALA A 80 5.20 -6.48 -4.52
CA ALA A 80 4.14 -5.78 -5.24
C ALA A 80 3.97 -6.28 -6.68
N GLU A 81 5.07 -6.59 -7.39
CA GLU A 81 5.00 -7.17 -8.73
C GLU A 81 4.32 -8.55 -8.73
N LYS A 82 4.56 -9.37 -7.70
CA LYS A 82 3.90 -10.67 -7.55
C LYS A 82 2.41 -10.56 -7.24
N ARG A 83 2.01 -9.52 -6.49
CA ARG A 83 0.61 -9.24 -6.14
C ARG A 83 -0.18 -8.62 -7.30
N LYS A 84 0.49 -8.03 -8.28
CA LYS A 84 -0.12 -7.30 -9.41
C LYS A 84 -1.16 -8.12 -10.21
N PRO A 85 -0.95 -9.39 -10.59
CA PRO A 85 -1.96 -10.14 -11.33
C PRO A 85 -3.25 -10.34 -10.53
N LEU A 86 -3.13 -10.57 -9.23
CA LEU A 86 -4.27 -10.75 -8.33
C LEU A 86 -5.01 -9.42 -8.09
N LEU A 87 -4.25 -8.32 -7.95
CA LEU A 87 -4.81 -6.97 -7.94
C LEU A 87 -5.63 -6.70 -9.21
N GLU A 88 -5.05 -6.94 -10.39
CA GLU A 88 -5.74 -6.72 -11.68
C GLU A 88 -7.00 -7.59 -11.83
N LYS A 89 -6.99 -8.80 -11.28
CA LYS A 89 -8.18 -9.66 -11.20
C LYS A 89 -9.26 -9.03 -10.30
N PHE A 90 -8.90 -8.60 -9.10
CA PHE A 90 -9.84 -8.09 -8.10
C PHE A 90 -10.34 -6.68 -8.38
N MET A 91 -9.57 -5.83 -9.06
CA MET A 91 -9.98 -4.48 -9.46
C MET A 91 -11.19 -4.47 -10.43
N LYS A 92 -11.62 -5.63 -10.94
CA LYS A 92 -12.87 -5.78 -11.70
C LYS A 92 -14.12 -5.75 -10.82
N ASP A 93 -13.96 -5.96 -9.52
CA ASP A 93 -15.01 -5.84 -8.51
C ASP A 93 -15.01 -4.39 -8.00
N GLU A 94 -16.11 -3.69 -8.23
CA GLU A 94 -16.24 -2.26 -7.89
C GLU A 94 -16.08 -2.01 -6.39
N ARG A 95 -16.58 -2.94 -5.56
CA ARG A 95 -16.52 -2.79 -4.10
C ARG A 95 -15.09 -2.99 -3.60
N PHE A 96 -14.39 -3.97 -4.16
CA PHE A 96 -12.97 -4.15 -3.90
C PHE A 96 -12.15 -2.92 -4.33
N ALA A 97 -12.40 -2.41 -5.54
CA ALA A 97 -11.69 -1.23 -6.06
C ALA A 97 -11.89 -0.01 -5.17
N GLN A 98 -13.11 0.20 -4.68
CA GLN A 98 -13.41 1.26 -3.72
C GLN A 98 -12.57 1.14 -2.44
N TYR A 99 -12.57 -0.02 -1.78
CA TYR A 99 -11.77 -0.21 -0.56
C TYR A 99 -10.27 -0.11 -0.82
N PHE A 100 -9.79 -0.61 -1.96
CA PHE A 100 -8.40 -0.47 -2.35
C PHE A 100 -8.01 1.01 -2.42
N ASP A 101 -8.80 1.83 -3.13
CA ASP A 101 -8.56 3.26 -3.25
C ASP A 101 -8.69 3.98 -1.90
N GLU A 102 -9.68 3.66 -1.07
CA GLU A 102 -9.84 4.21 0.28
C GLU A 102 -8.62 3.93 1.16
N ILE A 103 -8.15 2.67 1.20
CA ILE A 103 -6.94 2.26 1.95
C ILE A 103 -5.70 3.01 1.42
N THR A 104 -5.54 3.08 0.10
CA THR A 104 -4.41 3.82 -0.51
C THR A 104 -4.46 5.29 -0.14
N GLN A 105 -5.63 5.94 -0.27
CA GLN A 105 -5.80 7.36 0.02
C GLN A 105 -5.53 7.64 1.49
N GLU A 106 -6.07 6.86 2.41
CA GLU A 106 -5.90 7.12 3.82
C GLU A 106 -4.43 7.01 4.27
N ILE A 107 -3.74 5.97 3.80
CA ILE A 107 -2.32 5.79 4.12
C ILE A 107 -1.46 6.84 3.42
N THR A 108 -1.79 7.24 2.19
CA THR A 108 -1.00 8.21 1.44
C THR A 108 -1.31 9.66 1.82
N HIS A 109 -2.55 9.97 2.22
CA HIS A 109 -2.96 11.31 2.64
C HIS A 109 -2.44 11.64 4.03
N ALA A 110 -2.30 10.62 4.89
CA ALA A 110 -1.55 10.76 6.12
C ALA A 110 -0.14 11.31 5.87
N ILE A 111 0.45 11.22 4.66
CA ILE A 111 1.81 11.68 4.35
C ILE A 111 1.87 13.14 3.89
N ARG A 112 0.74 13.75 3.51
CA ARG A 112 0.70 15.10 2.92
C ARG A 112 0.34 16.22 3.89
N GLN A 113 -0.12 15.90 5.10
CA GLN A 113 -0.36 16.89 6.15
C GLN A 113 0.93 17.23 6.89
#